data_AF-A0A550HCR5-F1
#
_entry.id   AF-A0A550HCR5-F1
#
_cell.length_a   1.000
_cell.length_b   1.000
_cell.length_c   1.000
_cell.angle_alpha   90.00
_cell.angle_beta   90.00
_cell.angle_gamma   90.00
#
_symmetry.space_group_name_H-M   'P 1'
#
loop_
_entity.id
_entity.type
_entity.pdbx_description
1 polymer ?
#
loop_
_entity_poly.entity_id
_entity_poly.type
_entity_poly.pdbx_seq_one_letter_code
_entity_poly.pdbx_strand_id
1 'polypeptide(L)'
;MIIGHVGRSRKRLRFHRLFALLGALLLALAVASLPSPAAAHGVAMGPGSRTYLCYLDLLQNESTQMPSNPACRAAVQGAGTTPLYNWFAVLDSNAGGRSVGYVPDGKLCSAGDRSPYNFSPYNAARTDWPKTHLTSGSSIQINYSNWAHHPGRFEVYITKNGWSPTTPLAWGDLTHLQTVTDPPQTSGPGGVGGHYYWDLRLPARSGPHMLFVQWIRSDSNENFFSCSDVVFDGGQGEVTGLGGGRTTADAIAAKAADSNGIQAAAAHTGHGTHAAAAADVDAVNSAGGATSGSPLTALAGPLAGAAVLVACVAGAAFHRGRRRPQADARP
;
A
#
# COMPACT_ATOMS: atom_id res chain seq x y z
N MET A 1 -49.89 -19.47 -53.62
CA MET A 1 -49.91 -18.16 -52.96
C MET A 1 -49.34 -18.34 -51.55
N ILE A 2 -48.12 -17.88 -51.30
CA ILE A 2 -47.34 -18.09 -50.07
C ILE A 2 -47.46 -16.83 -49.21
N ILE A 3 -47.90 -16.94 -47.96
CA ILE A 3 -47.86 -15.84 -46.97
C ILE A 3 -47.10 -16.32 -45.73
N GLY A 4 -45.98 -15.65 -45.46
CA GLY A 4 -44.93 -16.07 -44.52
C GLY A 4 -45.20 -15.77 -43.04
N HIS A 5 -44.77 -16.70 -42.19
CA HIS A 5 -44.68 -16.55 -40.73
C HIS A 5 -43.34 -15.88 -40.33
N VAL A 6 -43.28 -14.55 -40.32
CA VAL A 6 -42.12 -13.78 -39.83
C VAL A 6 -42.54 -12.89 -38.66
N GLY A 7 -42.71 -13.46 -37.47
CA GLY A 7 -43.12 -12.67 -36.28
C GLY A 7 -42.66 -13.16 -34.91
N ARG A 8 -42.36 -14.46 -34.76
CA ARG A 8 -42.08 -15.06 -33.43
C ARG A 8 -40.61 -15.04 -33.01
N SER A 9 -39.67 -14.93 -33.95
CA SER A 9 -38.21 -14.95 -33.69
C SER A 9 -37.68 -13.65 -33.04
N ARG A 10 -38.17 -12.48 -33.47
CA ARG A 10 -37.69 -11.17 -32.97
C ARG A 10 -37.96 -10.92 -31.48
N LYS A 11 -39.04 -11.47 -30.91
CA LYS A 11 -39.38 -11.28 -29.49
C LYS A 11 -38.46 -12.08 -28.55
N ARG A 12 -38.01 -13.28 -28.96
CA ARG A 12 -37.09 -14.11 -28.15
C ARG A 12 -35.69 -13.49 -28.07
N LEU A 13 -35.17 -12.95 -29.18
CA LEU A 13 -33.86 -12.26 -29.17
C LEU A 13 -33.85 -11.00 -28.28
N ARG A 14 -34.96 -10.25 -28.21
CA ARG A 14 -35.05 -9.05 -27.36
C ARG A 14 -35.02 -9.39 -25.87
N PHE A 15 -35.66 -10.49 -25.47
CA PHE A 15 -35.67 -10.95 -24.09
C PHE A 15 -34.28 -11.41 -23.60
N HIS A 16 -33.51 -12.11 -24.44
CA HIS A 16 -32.16 -12.56 -24.08
C HIS A 16 -31.18 -11.39 -23.96
N ARG A 17 -31.33 -10.33 -24.78
CA ARG A 17 -30.53 -9.11 -24.69
C ARG A 17 -30.80 -8.33 -23.40
N LEU A 18 -32.05 -8.24 -22.96
CA LEU A 18 -32.41 -7.61 -21.69
C LEU A 18 -31.82 -8.36 -20.48
N PHE A 19 -31.89 -9.69 -20.47
CA PHE A 19 -31.28 -10.48 -19.39
C PHE A 19 -29.75 -10.40 -19.38
N ALA A 20 -29.10 -10.36 -20.54
CA ALA A 20 -27.65 -10.17 -20.63
C ALA A 20 -27.20 -8.80 -20.12
N LEU A 21 -27.94 -7.72 -20.47
CA LEU A 21 -27.65 -6.37 -19.98
C LEU A 21 -27.87 -6.24 -18.47
N LEU A 22 -28.93 -6.85 -17.94
CA LEU A 22 -29.20 -6.87 -16.50
C LEU A 22 -28.13 -7.66 -15.74
N GLY A 23 -27.71 -8.81 -16.28
CA GLY A 23 -26.62 -9.60 -15.71
C GLY A 23 -25.28 -8.85 -15.69
N ALA A 24 -24.95 -8.15 -16.78
CA ALA A 24 -23.75 -7.31 -16.86
C ALA A 24 -23.81 -6.14 -15.86
N LEU A 25 -24.97 -5.49 -15.70
CA LEU A 25 -25.16 -4.41 -14.74
C LEU A 25 -25.01 -4.89 -13.29
N LEU A 26 -25.58 -6.04 -12.96
CA LEU A 26 -25.48 -6.65 -11.63
C LEU A 26 -24.03 -7.08 -11.31
N LEU A 27 -23.32 -7.63 -12.29
CA LEU A 27 -21.90 -7.97 -12.12
C LEU A 27 -21.04 -6.71 -11.95
N ALA A 28 -21.31 -5.65 -12.71
CA ALA A 28 -20.62 -4.37 -12.57
C ALA A 28 -20.88 -3.74 -11.20
N LEU A 29 -22.12 -3.77 -10.70
CA LEU A 29 -22.46 -3.32 -9.35
C LEU A 29 -21.77 -4.16 -8.28
N ALA A 30 -21.71 -5.49 -8.44
CA ALA A 30 -21.04 -6.37 -7.49
C ALA A 30 -19.52 -6.11 -7.43
N VAL A 31 -18.87 -5.90 -8.59
CA VAL A 31 -17.45 -5.55 -8.66
C VAL A 31 -17.20 -4.15 -8.08
N ALA A 32 -18.08 -3.18 -8.34
CA ALA A 32 -17.99 -1.83 -7.78
C ALA A 32 -18.26 -1.78 -6.26
N SER A 33 -18.89 -2.82 -5.71
CA SER A 33 -19.19 -2.94 -4.27
C SER A 33 -18.12 -3.70 -3.49
N LEU A 34 -17.07 -4.19 -4.16
CA LEU A 34 -15.93 -4.77 -3.47
C LEU A 34 -15.25 -3.64 -2.68
N PRO A 35 -15.02 -3.79 -1.36
CA PRO A 35 -14.28 -2.81 -0.60
C PRO A 35 -12.91 -2.64 -1.26
N SER A 36 -12.58 -1.41 -1.67
CA SER A 36 -11.20 -1.06 -1.99
C SER A 36 -10.35 -1.41 -0.77
N PRO A 37 -9.20 -2.08 -0.91
CA PRO A 37 -8.30 -2.25 0.23
C PRO A 37 -8.04 -0.86 0.81
N ALA A 38 -8.53 -0.65 2.04
CA ALA A 38 -8.30 0.60 2.76
C ALA A 38 -6.83 0.57 3.15
N ALA A 39 -6.01 1.09 2.25
CA ALA A 39 -4.59 1.00 2.35
C ALA A 39 -4.16 1.91 3.49
N ALA A 40 -3.82 1.31 4.63
CA ALA A 40 -3.15 2.03 5.69
C ALA A 40 -1.72 2.32 5.22
N HIS A 41 -1.16 3.43 5.69
CA HIS A 41 0.11 3.91 5.18
C HIS A 41 0.74 4.81 6.22
N GLY A 42 1.92 4.42 6.67
CA GLY A 42 2.71 5.26 7.55
C GLY A 42 3.95 4.54 8.04
N VAL A 43 5.02 5.31 8.17
CA VAL A 43 6.25 4.98 8.88
C VAL A 43 6.68 6.23 9.66
N ALA A 44 7.68 6.09 10.54
CA ALA A 44 8.18 7.22 11.31
C ALA A 44 8.79 8.29 10.38
N MET A 45 8.43 9.54 10.65
CA MET A 45 8.95 10.76 10.01
C MET A 45 9.98 11.48 10.89
N GLY A 46 9.83 11.36 12.22
CA GLY A 46 10.75 11.92 13.20
C GLY A 46 10.77 11.08 14.48
N PRO A 47 11.90 10.48 14.89
CA PRO A 47 13.09 10.18 14.11
C PRO A 47 12.73 9.42 12.82
N GLY A 48 13.20 9.92 11.67
CA GLY A 48 12.79 9.44 10.36
C GLY A 48 13.21 8.00 10.08
N SER A 49 12.31 7.23 9.47
CA SER A 49 12.58 5.85 9.05
C SER A 49 13.52 5.78 7.84
N ARG A 50 14.12 4.61 7.60
CA ARG A 50 14.99 4.37 6.42
C ARG A 50 14.29 4.74 5.11
N THR A 51 13.08 4.26 4.87
CA THR A 51 12.34 4.53 3.64
C THR A 51 12.02 6.02 3.50
N TYR A 52 11.58 6.66 4.58
CA TYR A 52 11.26 8.08 4.58
C TYR A 52 12.50 8.97 4.34
N LEU A 53 13.60 8.77 5.08
CA LEU A 53 14.82 9.57 4.91
C LEU A 53 15.47 9.33 3.54
N CYS A 54 15.45 8.10 3.02
CA CYS A 54 15.91 7.84 1.66
C CYS A 54 15.00 8.46 0.59
N TYR A 55 13.69 8.58 0.84
CA TYR A 55 12.79 9.32 -0.04
C TYR A 55 13.13 10.81 -0.03
N LEU A 56 13.39 11.42 1.14
CA LEU A 56 13.82 12.82 1.23
C LEU A 56 15.17 13.08 0.53
N ASP A 57 16.09 12.11 0.55
CA ASP A 57 17.36 12.15 -0.19
C ASP A 57 17.14 11.98 -1.71
N LEU A 58 16.23 11.09 -2.13
CA LEU A 58 15.84 10.93 -3.54
C LEU A 58 15.28 12.24 -4.11
N LEU A 59 14.41 12.93 -3.37
CA LEU A 59 13.83 14.20 -3.80
C LEU A 59 14.87 15.29 -4.04
N GLN A 60 16.01 15.25 -3.35
CA GLN A 60 17.13 16.18 -3.61
C GLN A 60 17.90 15.85 -4.90
N ASN A 61 17.74 14.64 -5.42
CA ASN A 61 18.48 14.08 -6.54
C ASN A 61 17.52 13.55 -7.62
N GLU A 62 16.32 14.14 -7.73
CA GLU A 62 15.21 13.63 -8.54
C GLU A 62 15.56 13.51 -10.03
N SER A 63 16.42 14.39 -10.54
CA SER A 63 16.89 14.39 -11.93
C SER A 63 17.66 13.11 -12.30
N THR A 64 18.27 12.46 -11.32
CA THR A 64 19.02 11.21 -11.50
C THR A 64 18.26 9.99 -11.00
N GLN A 65 17.12 10.18 -10.32
CA GLN A 65 16.37 9.13 -9.65
C GLN A 65 17.24 8.28 -8.71
N MET A 66 18.29 8.88 -8.13
CA MET A 66 19.29 8.18 -7.33
C MET A 66 19.64 8.98 -6.07
N PRO A 67 19.39 8.43 -4.86
CA PRO A 67 19.80 9.07 -3.61
C PRO A 67 21.32 9.27 -3.52
N SER A 68 21.74 10.33 -2.84
CA SER A 68 23.16 10.63 -2.62
C SER A 68 23.79 9.71 -1.56
N ASN A 69 23.01 9.32 -0.55
CA ASN A 69 23.42 8.42 0.53
C ASN A 69 23.80 7.03 -0.02
N PRO A 70 24.96 6.45 0.35
CA PRO A 70 25.38 5.16 -0.18
C PRO A 70 24.44 3.99 0.17
N ALA A 71 23.86 3.96 1.38
CA ALA A 71 22.91 2.93 1.76
C ALA A 71 21.58 3.06 1.01
N CYS A 72 21.05 4.29 0.89
CA CYS A 72 19.84 4.56 0.10
C CYS A 72 20.04 4.23 -1.38
N ARG A 73 21.20 4.60 -1.96
CA ARG A 73 21.58 4.23 -3.34
C ARG A 73 21.64 2.72 -3.51
N ALA A 74 22.28 2.01 -2.58
CA ALA A 74 22.32 0.54 -2.63
C ALA A 74 20.91 -0.08 -2.55
N ALA A 75 20.02 0.50 -1.74
CA ALA A 75 18.62 0.06 -1.66
C ALA A 75 17.87 0.26 -2.98
N VAL A 76 18.03 1.43 -3.62
CA VAL A 76 17.46 1.72 -4.95
C VAL A 76 18.03 0.80 -6.03
N GLN A 77 19.33 0.50 -5.99
CA GLN A 77 19.95 -0.47 -6.90
C GLN A 77 19.37 -1.89 -6.72
N GLY A 78 18.99 -2.27 -5.49
CA GLY A 78 18.44 -3.58 -5.19
C GLY A 78 16.94 -3.75 -5.45
N ALA A 79 16.14 -2.68 -5.37
CA ALA A 79 14.67 -2.75 -5.46
C ALA A 79 14.00 -1.71 -6.38
N GLY A 80 14.79 -0.86 -7.05
CA GLY A 80 14.29 0.28 -7.80
C GLY A 80 13.81 1.43 -6.90
N THR A 81 13.21 2.44 -7.50
CA THR A 81 12.68 3.63 -6.79
C THR A 81 11.26 3.44 -6.25
N THR A 82 10.53 2.40 -6.69
CA THR A 82 9.14 2.12 -6.25
C THR A 82 8.97 2.11 -4.73
N PRO A 83 9.85 1.48 -3.93
CA PRO A 83 9.75 1.54 -2.47
C PRO A 83 9.83 2.97 -1.90
N LEU A 84 10.60 3.88 -2.52
CA LEU A 84 10.71 5.26 -2.04
C LEU A 84 9.48 6.09 -2.41
N TYR A 85 8.88 5.85 -3.57
CA TYR A 85 7.59 6.47 -3.93
C TYR A 85 6.41 5.94 -3.10
N ASN A 86 6.60 4.80 -2.45
CA ASN A 86 5.65 4.18 -1.53
C ASN A 86 6.27 4.03 -0.14
N TRP A 87 7.07 5.01 0.29
CA TRP A 87 7.89 4.95 1.51
C TRP A 87 7.09 4.62 2.79
N PHE A 88 5.79 4.93 2.77
CA PHE A 88 4.80 4.70 3.83
C PHE A 88 4.17 3.30 3.81
N ALA A 89 4.45 2.45 2.81
CA ALA A 89 3.73 1.18 2.56
C ALA A 89 4.51 -0.07 3.02
N VAL A 90 5.36 0.07 4.04
CA VAL A 90 6.09 -1.07 4.63
C VAL A 90 5.13 -1.86 5.53
N LEU A 91 4.35 -2.76 4.92
CA LEU A 91 3.20 -3.40 5.53
C LEU A 91 3.17 -4.91 5.37
N ASP A 92 2.43 -5.57 6.27
CA ASP A 92 1.96 -6.95 6.09
C ASP A 92 0.46 -6.99 6.42
N SER A 93 -0.36 -7.25 5.40
CA SER A 93 -1.84 -7.29 5.51
C SER A 93 -2.37 -8.36 6.47
N ASN A 94 -1.53 -9.34 6.84
CA ASN A 94 -1.94 -10.46 7.67
C ASN A 94 -1.18 -10.54 9.00
N ALA A 95 -0.35 -9.56 9.36
CA ALA A 95 0.47 -9.65 10.57
C ALA A 95 -0.36 -9.84 11.84
N GLY A 96 -1.48 -9.12 12.00
CA GLY A 96 -2.45 -9.32 13.07
C GLY A 96 -1.86 -9.13 14.47
N GLY A 97 -0.86 -8.25 14.62
CA GLY A 97 -0.12 -8.02 15.85
C GLY A 97 0.94 -9.08 16.18
N ARG A 98 1.16 -10.06 15.30
CA ARG A 98 2.21 -11.06 15.49
C ARG A 98 3.59 -10.44 15.22
N SER A 99 4.57 -10.91 15.98
CA SER A 99 5.95 -10.44 15.96
C SER A 99 6.92 -11.64 15.89
N VAL A 100 7.42 -12.06 17.05
CA VAL A 100 8.37 -13.18 17.21
C VAL A 100 7.77 -14.47 16.64
N GLY A 101 8.57 -15.18 15.83
CA GLY A 101 8.15 -16.43 15.19
C GLY A 101 7.27 -16.26 13.96
N TYR A 102 6.83 -15.03 13.64
CA TYR A 102 6.04 -14.73 12.44
C TYR A 102 6.76 -13.81 11.45
N VAL A 103 7.25 -12.66 11.91
CA VAL A 103 8.18 -11.82 11.12
C VAL A 103 9.58 -12.37 11.38
N PRO A 104 10.28 -12.91 10.36
CA PRO A 104 11.61 -13.48 10.57
C PRO A 104 12.62 -12.42 11.04
N ASP A 105 13.59 -12.84 11.86
CA ASP A 105 14.75 -12.01 12.17
C ASP A 105 15.47 -11.59 10.88
N GLY A 106 16.02 -10.37 10.88
CA GLY A 106 16.64 -9.74 9.72
C GLY A 106 15.64 -9.21 8.68
N LYS A 107 14.33 -9.33 8.91
CA LYS A 107 13.27 -8.87 7.97
C LYS A 107 12.29 -7.87 8.56
N LEU A 108 12.60 -7.30 9.72
CA LEU A 108 11.71 -6.38 10.42
C LEU A 108 11.49 -5.08 9.62
N CYS A 109 12.52 -4.57 8.94
CA CYS A 109 12.46 -3.31 8.20
C CYS A 109 11.79 -3.43 6.82
N SER A 110 11.36 -4.64 6.43
CA SER A 110 10.60 -4.91 5.21
C SER A 110 9.26 -5.59 5.47
N ALA A 111 8.78 -5.57 6.72
CA ALA A 111 7.56 -6.28 7.12
C ALA A 111 7.59 -7.79 6.79
N GLY A 112 8.74 -8.44 6.95
CA GLY A 112 8.89 -9.86 6.62
C GLY A 112 8.98 -10.16 5.11
N ASP A 113 9.25 -9.14 4.28
CA ASP A 113 9.16 -9.19 2.81
C ASP A 113 7.74 -9.53 2.31
N ARG A 114 6.69 -9.14 3.04
CA ARG A 114 5.29 -9.45 2.73
C ARG A 114 4.50 -8.26 2.17
N SER A 115 5.11 -7.09 2.06
CA SER A 115 4.50 -5.92 1.46
C SER A 115 4.27 -6.12 -0.06
N PRO A 116 3.29 -5.44 -0.68
CA PRO A 116 3.14 -5.37 -2.13
C PRO A 116 4.38 -4.84 -2.88
N TYR A 117 5.31 -4.17 -2.17
CA TYR A 117 6.54 -3.62 -2.74
C TYR A 117 7.78 -4.29 -2.14
N ASN A 118 8.86 -4.34 -2.93
CA ASN A 118 10.12 -4.94 -2.49
C ASN A 118 10.90 -3.99 -1.55
N PHE A 119 10.69 -4.12 -0.24
CA PHE A 119 11.47 -3.42 0.78
C PHE A 119 12.69 -4.22 1.28
N SER A 120 13.01 -5.37 0.70
CA SER A 120 14.07 -6.27 1.20
C SER A 120 15.44 -5.59 1.37
N PRO A 121 15.90 -4.71 0.45
CA PRO A 121 17.18 -4.00 0.63
C PRO A 121 17.25 -3.06 1.84
N TYR A 122 16.10 -2.61 2.37
CA TYR A 122 16.04 -1.74 3.55
C TYR A 122 16.35 -2.49 4.86
N ASN A 123 16.48 -3.83 4.82
CA ASN A 123 16.99 -4.62 5.94
C ASN A 123 18.51 -4.62 6.05
N ALA A 124 19.25 -4.09 5.05
CA ALA A 124 20.69 -4.24 5.00
C ALA A 124 21.38 -3.73 6.29
N ALA A 125 22.22 -4.58 6.86
CA ALA A 125 23.01 -4.27 8.05
C ALA A 125 24.23 -3.41 7.64
N ARG A 126 24.10 -2.09 7.80
CA ARG A 126 25.09 -1.10 7.36
C ARG A 126 25.17 0.05 8.36
N THR A 127 26.33 0.70 8.43
CA THR A 127 26.60 1.85 9.32
C THR A 127 26.27 3.21 8.70
N ASP A 128 26.06 3.25 7.38
CA ASP A 128 25.98 4.46 6.57
C ASP A 128 24.55 4.86 6.15
N TRP A 129 23.53 4.25 6.75
CA TRP A 129 22.16 4.75 6.68
C TRP A 129 22.06 6.18 7.25
N PRO A 130 21.19 7.04 6.69
CA PRO A 130 20.84 8.32 7.31
C PRO A 130 20.37 8.09 8.74
N LYS A 131 20.80 8.92 9.67
CA LYS A 131 20.57 8.71 11.11
C LYS A 131 20.18 10.00 11.82
N THR A 132 19.28 9.86 12.79
CA THR A 132 18.87 10.97 13.67
C THR A 132 19.75 11.01 14.92
N HIS A 133 20.28 12.18 15.26
CA HIS A 133 21.13 12.41 16.42
C HIS A 133 20.27 12.72 17.65
N LEU A 134 20.48 11.99 18.75
CA LEU A 134 19.65 12.04 19.94
C LEU A 134 20.48 12.19 21.22
N THR A 135 19.83 12.70 22.25
CA THR A 135 20.38 12.81 23.59
C THR A 135 19.88 11.67 24.46
N SER A 136 20.82 10.93 25.06
CA SER A 136 20.50 9.86 26.01
C SER A 136 19.75 10.43 27.20
N GLY A 137 18.64 9.80 27.58
CA GLY A 137 17.88 10.31 28.71
C GLY A 137 17.09 11.60 28.43
N SER A 138 16.90 12.05 27.19
CA SER A 138 15.95 13.12 26.87
C SER A 138 14.52 12.58 26.62
N SER A 139 13.57 13.50 26.47
CA SER A 139 12.27 13.22 25.84
C SER A 139 12.29 13.78 24.43
N ILE A 140 11.69 13.04 23.49
CA ILE A 140 11.49 13.47 22.11
C ILE A 140 10.03 13.30 21.73
N GLN A 141 9.59 14.02 20.71
CA GLN A 141 8.31 13.73 20.06
C GLN A 141 8.55 12.76 18.89
N ILE A 142 7.79 11.67 18.87
CA ILE A 142 7.69 10.81 17.70
C ILE A 142 6.63 11.39 16.77
N ASN A 143 6.98 11.54 15.49
CA ASN A 143 6.06 11.87 14.41
C ASN A 143 5.96 10.66 13.48
N TYR A 144 4.76 10.09 13.34
CA TYR A 144 4.49 8.91 12.52
C TYR A 144 3.48 9.24 11.44
N SER A 145 3.82 9.03 10.16
CA SER A 145 2.96 9.45 9.05
C SER A 145 1.54 8.87 9.16
N ASN A 146 0.54 9.73 8.93
CA ASN A 146 -0.87 9.33 8.83
C ASN A 146 -1.37 9.38 7.38
N TRP A 147 -0.50 9.08 6.40
CA TRP A 147 -0.79 9.15 4.95
C TRP A 147 -2.17 8.56 4.62
N ALA A 148 -2.51 7.43 5.25
CA ALA A 148 -3.88 7.02 5.44
C ALA A 148 -4.14 6.71 6.91
N HIS A 149 -5.11 7.41 7.50
CA HIS A 149 -5.47 7.27 8.91
C HIS A 149 -6.28 5.99 9.18
N HIS A 150 -5.92 5.29 10.27
CA HIS A 150 -6.63 4.11 10.78
C HIS A 150 -6.50 4.04 12.31
N PRO A 151 -7.49 3.47 13.02
CA PRO A 151 -7.36 3.25 14.46
C PRO A 151 -6.38 2.11 14.75
N GLY A 152 -5.75 2.14 15.91
CA GLY A 152 -4.83 1.08 16.33
C GLY A 152 -3.84 1.50 17.40
N ARG A 153 -2.84 0.65 17.61
CA ARG A 153 -1.76 0.89 18.55
C ARG A 153 -0.38 0.84 17.90
N PHE A 154 0.53 1.65 18.40
CA PHE A 154 1.92 1.75 17.99
C PHE A 154 2.78 1.11 19.08
N GLU A 155 3.39 -0.02 18.78
CA GLU A 155 4.38 -0.67 19.65
C GLU A 155 5.76 -0.13 19.32
N VAL A 156 6.35 0.62 20.26
CA VAL A 156 7.63 1.30 20.09
C VAL A 156 8.73 0.51 20.79
N TYR A 157 9.79 0.19 20.05
CA TYR A 157 10.93 -0.56 20.51
C TYR A 157 12.23 0.18 20.22
N ILE A 158 13.28 -0.18 20.94
CA ILE A 158 14.65 0.21 20.64
C ILE A 158 15.60 -0.96 20.82
N THR A 159 16.65 -1.01 20.01
CA THR A 159 17.75 -1.96 20.20
C THR A 159 18.38 -1.87 21.61
N LYS A 160 18.82 -3.01 22.13
CA LYS A 160 19.56 -3.16 23.40
C LYS A 160 20.96 -2.55 23.31
N ASN A 161 21.56 -2.24 24.47
CA ASN A 161 22.99 -1.91 24.53
C ASN A 161 23.83 -3.07 23.98
N GLY A 162 24.86 -2.74 23.20
CA GLY A 162 25.74 -3.72 22.56
C GLY A 162 25.26 -4.21 21.17
N TRP A 163 24.06 -3.85 20.72
CA TRP A 163 23.65 -4.06 19.33
C TRP A 163 24.52 -3.26 18.36
N SER A 164 24.79 -3.82 17.18
CA SER A 164 25.55 -3.16 16.10
C SER A 164 24.70 -3.02 14.84
N PRO A 165 24.77 -1.89 14.12
CA PRO A 165 24.11 -1.75 12.83
C PRO A 165 24.72 -2.64 11.73
N THR A 166 25.84 -3.32 11.99
CA THR A 166 26.45 -4.31 11.11
C THR A 166 25.86 -5.72 11.25
N THR A 167 24.93 -5.93 12.18
CA THR A 167 24.18 -7.19 12.32
C THR A 167 22.73 -6.99 11.88
N PRO A 168 22.13 -7.93 11.11
CA PRO A 168 20.71 -7.85 10.78
C PRO A 168 19.87 -7.74 12.05
N LEU A 169 18.90 -6.81 12.08
CA LEU A 169 18.05 -6.61 13.25
C LEU A 169 17.20 -7.86 13.52
N ALA A 170 17.24 -8.37 14.75
CA ALA A 170 16.41 -9.47 15.22
C ALA A 170 15.45 -8.99 16.32
N TRP A 171 14.36 -9.72 16.55
CA TRP A 171 13.47 -9.45 17.68
C TRP A 171 14.19 -9.56 19.03
N GLY A 172 15.16 -10.48 19.12
CA GLY A 172 16.01 -10.64 20.29
C GLY A 172 16.86 -9.40 20.63
N ASP A 173 17.07 -8.49 19.67
CA ASP A 173 17.83 -7.26 19.87
C ASP A 173 16.97 -6.14 20.48
N LEU A 174 15.64 -6.27 20.45
CA LEU A 174 14.72 -5.18 20.79
C LEU A 174 14.32 -5.20 22.27
N THR A 175 14.11 -3.99 22.80
CA THR A 175 13.46 -3.70 24.08
C THR A 175 12.22 -2.88 23.79
N HIS A 176 11.06 -3.33 24.24
CA HIS A 176 9.83 -2.53 24.19
C HIS A 176 9.96 -1.32 25.11
N LEU A 177 9.52 -0.15 24.62
CA LEU A 177 9.56 1.11 25.35
C LEU A 177 8.16 1.61 25.72
N GLN A 178 7.22 1.54 24.78
CA GLN A 178 5.92 2.16 24.93
C GLN A 178 4.91 1.54 23.96
N THR A 179 3.66 1.42 24.41
CA THR A 179 2.50 1.20 23.55
C THR A 179 1.66 2.47 23.55
N VAL A 180 1.34 2.99 22.38
CA VAL A 180 0.49 4.19 22.22
C VAL A 180 -0.74 3.81 21.42
N THR A 181 -1.93 4.05 21.94
CA THR A 181 -3.20 3.72 21.26
C THR A 181 -3.88 5.00 20.80
N ASP A 182 -4.28 5.04 19.53
CA ASP A 182 -4.99 6.16 18.90
C ASP A 182 -4.44 7.56 19.30
N PRO A 183 -3.12 7.82 19.09
CA PRO A 183 -2.51 9.10 19.40
C PRO A 183 -3.17 10.26 18.64
N PRO A 184 -3.04 11.50 19.15
CA PRO A 184 -3.47 12.68 18.40
C PRO A 184 -2.68 12.82 17.10
N GLN A 185 -3.24 13.57 16.16
CA GLN A 185 -2.68 13.76 14.81
C GLN A 185 -2.75 15.22 14.37
N THR A 186 -1.81 15.63 13.52
CA THR A 186 -1.76 16.96 12.89
C THR A 186 -2.15 16.86 11.41
N SER A 187 -2.93 17.82 10.91
CA SER A 187 -3.46 17.89 9.52
C SER A 187 -4.21 16.63 9.03
N GLY A 188 -4.95 16.73 7.92
CA GLY A 188 -5.75 15.64 7.38
C GLY A 188 -4.93 14.58 6.61
N PRO A 189 -5.43 13.35 6.44
CA PRO A 189 -4.75 12.29 5.68
C PRO A 189 -4.40 12.70 4.24
N GLY A 190 -3.34 12.11 3.67
CA GLY A 190 -2.95 12.28 2.26
C GLY A 190 -1.87 13.34 1.96
N GLY A 191 -1.32 14.00 2.97
CA GLY A 191 -0.18 14.91 2.85
C GLY A 191 1.13 14.30 3.36
N VAL A 192 2.27 14.73 2.81
CA VAL A 192 3.63 14.36 3.31
C VAL A 192 3.90 14.99 4.68
N GLY A 193 3.12 16.01 5.09
CA GLY A 193 3.21 16.63 6.42
C GLY A 193 2.32 16.03 7.51
N GLY A 194 1.32 15.22 7.15
CA GLY A 194 0.37 14.66 8.12
C GLY A 194 0.98 13.55 8.97
N HIS A 195 0.78 13.63 10.29
CA HIS A 195 1.32 12.63 11.21
C HIS A 195 0.54 12.51 12.52
N TYR A 196 0.57 11.31 13.10
CA TYR A 196 0.36 11.09 14.52
C TYR A 196 1.56 11.61 15.31
N TYR A 197 1.33 12.06 16.54
CA TYR A 197 2.41 12.48 17.43
C TYR A 197 2.20 12.02 18.87
N TRP A 198 3.31 11.72 19.55
CA TRP A 198 3.36 11.44 20.98
C TRP A 198 4.77 11.64 21.53
N ASP A 199 4.88 11.83 22.84
CA ASP A 199 6.18 11.94 23.50
C ASP A 199 6.74 10.56 23.87
N LEU A 200 8.03 10.38 23.64
CA LEU A 200 8.81 9.20 24.01
C LEU A 200 9.98 9.62 24.91
N ARG A 201 10.05 9.01 26.10
CA ARG A 201 11.19 9.14 27.01
C ARG A 201 12.28 8.16 26.59
N LEU A 202 13.43 8.66 26.13
CA LEU A 202 14.53 7.82 25.65
C LEU A 202 15.28 7.14 26.82
N PRO A 203 15.54 5.82 26.76
CA PRO A 203 16.32 5.15 27.78
C PRO A 203 17.81 5.55 27.71
N ALA A 204 18.57 5.17 28.73
CA ALA A 204 20.02 5.31 28.70
C ALA A 204 20.63 4.42 27.58
N ARG A 205 21.21 5.08 26.57
CA ARG A 205 21.89 4.51 25.40
C ARG A 205 23.11 5.35 25.03
N SER A 206 24.01 4.80 24.21
CA SER A 206 25.19 5.50 23.70
C SER A 206 25.56 4.95 22.32
N GLY A 207 25.91 5.82 21.37
CA GLY A 207 26.29 5.40 20.02
C GLY A 207 25.10 4.94 19.17
N PRO A 208 25.35 4.16 18.09
CA PRO A 208 24.32 3.78 17.12
C PRO A 208 23.28 2.82 17.70
N HIS A 209 22.01 3.10 17.39
CA HIS A 209 20.87 2.28 17.77
C HIS A 209 19.80 2.33 16.68
N MET A 210 18.78 1.49 16.78
CA MET A 210 17.59 1.57 15.94
C MET A 210 16.33 1.67 16.80
N LEU A 211 15.46 2.63 16.45
CA LEU A 211 14.07 2.65 16.88
C LEU A 211 13.25 1.83 15.87
N PHE A 212 12.42 0.93 16.39
CA PHE A 212 11.52 0.12 15.59
C PHE A 212 10.09 0.37 16.08
N VAL A 213 9.17 0.62 15.14
CA VAL A 213 7.74 0.80 15.45
C VAL A 213 6.92 -0.18 14.64
N GLN A 214 6.07 -0.93 15.33
CA GLN A 214 5.02 -1.75 14.70
C GLN A 214 3.66 -1.08 14.96
N TRP A 215 3.02 -0.59 13.91
CA TRP A 215 1.64 -0.09 13.99
C TRP A 215 0.68 -1.24 13.72
N ILE A 216 -0.13 -1.56 14.73
CA ILE A 216 -1.11 -2.64 14.73
C ILE A 216 -2.50 -2.01 14.63
N ARG A 217 -3.13 -2.13 13.47
CA ARG A 217 -4.51 -1.67 13.26
C ARG A 217 -5.48 -2.43 14.17
N SER A 218 -6.52 -1.74 14.64
CA SER A 218 -7.59 -2.35 15.42
C SER A 218 -8.80 -2.76 14.55
N ASP A 219 -8.85 -2.29 13.31
CA ASP A 219 -9.92 -2.54 12.33
C ASP A 219 -9.52 -3.52 11.20
N SER A 220 -8.29 -4.06 11.24
CA SER A 220 -7.73 -4.97 10.23
C SER A 220 -6.58 -5.81 10.81
N ASN A 221 -6.23 -6.91 10.15
CA ASN A 221 -5.00 -7.66 10.45
C ASN A 221 -3.74 -6.96 9.90
N GLU A 222 -3.90 -5.91 9.10
CA GLU A 222 -2.78 -5.21 8.49
C GLU A 222 -1.93 -4.46 9.54
N ASN A 223 -0.61 -4.62 9.48
CA ASN A 223 0.33 -3.88 10.32
C ASN A 223 1.39 -3.17 9.47
N PHE A 224 1.98 -2.10 10.03
CA PHE A 224 3.08 -1.35 9.43
C PHE A 224 4.34 -1.49 10.27
N PHE A 225 5.49 -1.44 9.59
CA PHE A 225 6.79 -1.70 10.18
C PHE A 225 7.74 -0.57 9.81
N SER A 226 8.31 0.09 10.82
CA SER A 226 9.18 1.25 10.63
C SER A 226 10.50 1.05 11.36
N CYS A 227 11.61 1.23 10.65
CA CYS A 227 12.97 1.21 11.21
C CYS A 227 13.62 2.58 11.05
N SER A 228 14.01 3.21 12.16
CA SER A 228 14.72 4.51 12.18
C SER A 228 16.11 4.33 12.80
N ASP A 229 17.16 4.55 12.01
CA ASP A 229 18.53 4.58 12.54
C ASP A 229 18.75 5.86 13.35
N VAL A 230 19.26 5.70 14.57
CA VAL A 230 19.52 6.80 15.50
C VAL A 230 20.93 6.68 16.08
N VAL A 231 21.47 7.78 16.59
CA VAL A 231 22.75 7.78 17.30
C VAL A 231 22.63 8.62 18.56
N PHE A 232 23.05 8.05 19.69
CA PHE A 232 23.07 8.71 20.98
C PHE A 232 24.43 9.36 21.21
N ASP A 233 24.57 10.59 20.73
CA ASP A 233 25.80 11.40 20.77
C ASP A 233 25.58 12.82 21.30
N GLY A 234 24.39 13.09 21.86
CA GLY A 234 24.03 14.40 22.43
C GLY A 234 23.33 15.35 21.45
N GLY A 235 22.90 14.87 20.29
CA GLY A 235 22.08 15.65 19.37
C GLY A 235 20.63 15.85 19.83
N GLN A 236 19.91 16.68 19.09
CA GLN A 236 18.54 17.14 19.40
C GLN A 236 17.59 16.94 18.22
N GLY A 237 17.78 15.85 17.46
CA GLY A 237 16.92 15.48 16.33
C GLY A 237 17.49 15.83 14.95
N GLU A 238 18.73 16.32 14.88
CA GLU A 238 19.39 16.56 13.60
C GLU A 238 19.61 15.25 12.85
N VAL A 239 19.60 15.30 11.52
CA VAL A 239 19.82 14.14 10.65
C VAL A 239 21.14 14.30 9.91
N THR A 240 21.95 13.25 9.86
CA THR A 240 23.10 13.16 8.95
C THR A 240 22.89 12.09 7.89
N GLY A 241 23.66 12.19 6.80
CA GLY A 241 23.65 11.20 5.73
C GLY A 241 22.75 11.55 4.54
N LEU A 242 22.26 12.78 4.41
CA LEU A 242 21.43 13.26 3.29
C LEU A 242 22.21 14.16 2.31
N GLY A 243 23.47 13.85 2.01
CA GLY A 243 24.27 14.56 1.00
C GLY A 243 24.82 15.96 1.38
N GLY A 244 24.28 16.62 2.40
CA GLY A 244 24.61 18.02 2.78
C GLY A 244 25.19 18.24 4.18
N GLY A 245 25.72 17.19 4.84
CA GLY A 245 26.19 17.27 6.23
C GLY A 245 25.07 17.02 7.25
N ARG A 246 25.04 17.79 8.34
CA ARG A 246 24.03 17.71 9.42
C ARG A 246 22.87 18.66 9.12
N THR A 247 21.67 18.13 9.00
CA THR A 247 20.41 18.85 8.73
C THR A 247 19.59 18.94 10.02
N THR A 248 19.05 20.11 10.36
CA THR A 248 18.25 20.29 11.58
C THR A 248 16.91 19.56 11.50
N ALA A 249 16.30 19.24 12.64
CA ALA A 249 14.96 18.63 12.69
C ALA A 249 13.91 19.49 11.95
N ASP A 250 13.95 20.81 12.15
CA ASP A 250 13.05 21.75 11.48
C ASP A 250 13.23 21.74 9.96
N ALA A 251 14.47 21.62 9.47
CA ALA A 251 14.74 21.54 8.03
C ALA A 251 14.25 20.21 7.43
N ILE A 252 14.30 19.11 8.18
CA ILE A 252 13.69 17.83 7.77
C ILE A 252 12.17 17.96 7.68
N ALA A 253 11.54 18.57 8.68
CA ALA A 253 10.10 18.81 8.70
C ALA A 253 9.66 19.76 7.56
N ALA A 254 10.43 20.82 7.30
CA ALA A 254 10.16 21.75 6.20
C ALA A 254 10.26 21.05 4.83
N LYS A 255 11.30 20.24 4.62
CA LYS A 255 11.45 19.44 3.39
C LYS A 255 10.27 18.50 3.16
N ALA A 256 9.69 17.95 4.22
CA ALA A 256 8.46 17.16 4.15
C ALA A 256 7.27 17.99 3.70
N ALA A 257 7.09 19.18 4.28
CA ALA A 257 6.00 20.09 3.96
C ALA A 257 6.05 20.60 2.51
N ASP A 258 7.24 20.90 1.99
CA ASP A 258 7.46 21.35 0.61
C ASP A 258 7.22 20.23 -0.43
N SER A 259 7.22 18.97 0.01
CA SER A 259 6.95 17.80 -0.85
C SER A 259 5.45 17.51 -1.01
N ASN A 260 4.58 18.28 -0.35
CA ASN A 260 3.13 18.19 -0.51
C ASN A 260 2.73 18.53 -1.95
N GLY A 261 2.35 17.52 -2.74
CA GLY A 261 1.94 17.68 -4.13
C GLY A 261 2.82 16.93 -5.15
N ILE A 262 3.93 16.32 -4.71
CA ILE A 262 4.64 15.33 -5.52
C ILE A 262 3.78 14.06 -5.51
N GLN A 263 2.83 13.97 -6.43
CA GLN A 263 2.18 12.70 -6.72
C GLN A 263 3.27 11.74 -7.17
N ALA A 264 3.47 10.67 -6.39
CA ALA A 264 4.19 9.51 -6.85
C ALA A 264 3.46 8.99 -8.11
N ALA A 265 3.92 9.40 -9.29
CA ALA A 265 3.56 8.70 -10.51
C ALA A 265 4.23 7.33 -10.39
N ALA A 266 3.45 6.33 -9.98
CA ALA A 266 3.88 4.95 -10.12
C ALA A 266 4.30 4.74 -11.57
N ALA A 267 5.54 4.30 -11.80
CA ALA A 267 5.98 3.83 -13.11
C ALA A 267 5.28 2.49 -13.43
N HIS A 268 3.95 2.52 -13.60
CA HIS A 268 3.12 1.35 -13.89
C HIS A 268 2.09 1.63 -15.00
N THR A 269 2.46 2.41 -16.01
CA THR A 269 1.75 2.43 -17.31
C THR A 269 2.24 1.36 -18.29
N GLY A 270 2.98 0.34 -17.82
CA GLY A 270 3.75 -0.55 -18.69
C GLY A 270 3.58 -2.08 -18.56
N HIS A 271 2.63 -2.61 -17.77
CA HIS A 271 2.45 -4.07 -17.65
C HIS A 271 1.02 -4.56 -17.87
N GLY A 272 0.37 -4.03 -18.91
CA GLY A 272 -0.93 -4.54 -19.41
C GLY A 272 -0.82 -5.46 -20.65
N THR A 273 0.35 -5.66 -21.24
CA THR A 273 0.45 -6.20 -22.62
C THR A 273 0.84 -7.67 -22.76
N HIS A 274 0.92 -8.45 -21.69
CA HIS A 274 1.22 -9.89 -21.81
C HIS A 274 -0.01 -10.82 -21.84
N ALA A 275 -1.23 -10.29 -21.79
CA ALA A 275 -2.45 -11.10 -21.83
C ALA A 275 -3.18 -11.12 -23.19
N ALA A 276 -2.72 -10.38 -24.20
CA ALA A 276 -3.46 -10.19 -25.46
C ALA A 276 -2.70 -10.61 -26.73
N ALA A 277 -1.58 -11.34 -26.61
CA ALA A 277 -0.91 -11.95 -27.76
C ALA A 277 -1.51 -13.33 -28.08
N ALA A 278 -2.81 -13.37 -28.38
CA ALA A 278 -3.48 -14.52 -28.96
C ALA A 278 -4.79 -14.09 -29.66
N ALA A 279 -4.69 -13.22 -30.66
CA ALA A 279 -5.58 -13.16 -31.83
C ALA A 279 -5.15 -12.01 -32.74
N ASP A 280 -4.35 -12.35 -33.75
CA ASP A 280 -4.15 -11.57 -34.96
C ASP A 280 -5.41 -11.70 -35.85
N VAL A 281 -6.00 -10.58 -36.29
CA VAL A 281 -6.32 -10.28 -37.70
C VAL A 281 -7.00 -8.89 -37.87
N ASP A 282 -6.34 -8.04 -38.66
CA ASP A 282 -6.82 -7.02 -39.63
C ASP A 282 -8.01 -6.08 -39.33
N ALA A 283 -7.74 -4.75 -39.37
CA ALA A 283 -8.05 -3.87 -40.52
C ALA A 283 -8.26 -2.36 -40.17
N VAL A 284 -7.33 -1.53 -40.65
CA VAL A 284 -7.49 -0.28 -41.44
C VAL A 284 -8.44 0.87 -40.97
N ASN A 285 -7.81 1.96 -40.53
CA ASN A 285 -7.93 3.40 -40.92
C ASN A 285 -9.29 4.12 -41.02
N SER A 286 -9.45 5.26 -40.31
CA SER A 286 -9.75 6.60 -40.90
C SER A 286 -10.01 7.70 -39.85
N ALA A 287 -9.66 8.93 -40.23
CA ALA A 287 -9.66 10.20 -39.49
C ALA A 287 -11.03 10.86 -39.25
N GLY A 288 -11.08 11.87 -38.38
CA GLY A 288 -12.18 12.86 -38.33
C GLY A 288 -12.15 13.75 -37.09
N GLY A 289 -12.15 15.07 -37.26
CA GLY A 289 -11.88 16.06 -36.22
C GLY A 289 -13.07 16.53 -35.36
N ALA A 290 -12.68 17.18 -34.25
CA ALA A 290 -13.23 18.38 -33.60
C ALA A 290 -14.68 18.38 -33.03
N THR A 291 -14.83 18.68 -31.73
CA THR A 291 -15.29 19.98 -31.16
C THR A 291 -15.97 19.87 -29.79
N SER A 292 -15.76 20.94 -28.99
CA SER A 292 -16.59 21.53 -27.93
C SER A 292 -16.87 20.76 -26.63
N GLY A 293 -16.52 21.40 -25.51
CA GLY A 293 -16.86 21.01 -24.16
C GLY A 293 -18.14 21.64 -23.62
N SER A 294 -18.62 21.08 -22.51
CA SER A 294 -19.25 21.74 -21.36
C SER A 294 -19.42 20.72 -20.23
N PRO A 295 -19.47 21.16 -18.96
CA PRO A 295 -19.28 20.29 -17.80
C PRO A 295 -20.60 19.67 -17.32
N LEU A 296 -20.53 18.44 -16.78
CA LEU A 296 -21.64 17.84 -16.03
C LEU A 296 -21.29 17.78 -14.55
N THR A 297 -22.18 18.40 -13.78
CA THR A 297 -22.25 18.49 -12.33
C THR A 297 -22.47 17.11 -11.70
N ALA A 298 -21.66 16.79 -10.68
CA ALA A 298 -21.81 15.61 -9.84
C ALA A 298 -22.77 15.92 -8.68
N LEU A 299 -23.80 15.09 -8.50
CA LEU A 299 -24.59 14.99 -7.29
C LEU A 299 -24.30 13.63 -6.64
N ALA A 300 -23.61 13.66 -5.51
CA ALA A 300 -23.42 12.50 -4.63
C ALA A 300 -24.47 12.55 -3.52
N GLY A 301 -25.14 11.41 -3.28
CA GLY A 301 -25.98 11.17 -2.11
C GLY A 301 -25.82 9.70 -1.68
N PRO A 302 -25.79 9.39 -0.37
CA PRO A 302 -25.47 8.05 0.11
C PRO A 302 -26.72 7.17 0.14
N LEU A 303 -26.59 5.90 -0.26
CA LEU A 303 -27.61 4.89 0.04
C LEU A 303 -27.01 3.78 0.89
N ALA A 304 -27.60 3.67 2.07
CA ALA A 304 -27.40 2.62 3.06
C ALA A 304 -27.84 1.24 2.54
N GLY A 305 -27.25 0.22 3.15
CA GLY A 305 -27.20 -1.15 2.63
C GLY A 305 -28.52 -1.90 2.46
N ALA A 306 -28.44 -2.92 1.62
CA ALA A 306 -29.39 -4.02 1.57
C ALA A 306 -28.61 -5.33 1.35
N ALA A 307 -28.81 -6.28 2.25
CA ALA A 307 -28.32 -7.65 2.11
C ALA A 307 -29.02 -8.33 0.92
N VAL A 308 -28.25 -8.86 -0.03
CA VAL A 308 -28.80 -9.66 -1.15
C VAL A 308 -28.52 -11.13 -0.88
N LEU A 309 -29.60 -11.88 -0.61
CA LEU A 309 -29.60 -13.34 -0.56
C LEU A 309 -29.55 -13.87 -2.00
N VAL A 310 -28.50 -14.61 -2.36
CA VAL A 310 -28.39 -15.24 -3.68
C VAL A 310 -28.95 -16.67 -3.59
N ALA A 311 -30.08 -16.91 -4.25
CA ALA A 311 -30.60 -18.25 -4.50
C ALA A 311 -30.23 -18.69 -5.92
N CYS A 312 -29.39 -19.71 -6.04
CA CYS A 312 -29.07 -20.34 -7.32
C CYS A 312 -30.14 -21.38 -7.68
N VAL A 313 -30.87 -21.17 -8.78
CA VAL A 313 -31.67 -22.24 -9.41
C VAL A 313 -31.07 -22.57 -10.78
N ALA A 314 -30.45 -23.74 -10.87
CA ALA A 314 -29.98 -24.31 -12.13
C ALA A 314 -31.14 -25.03 -12.84
N GLY A 315 -31.51 -24.56 -14.03
CA GLY A 315 -32.49 -25.21 -14.90
C GLY A 315 -31.82 -25.85 -16.12
N ALA A 316 -31.50 -27.14 -16.05
CA ALA A 316 -31.10 -27.94 -17.21
C ALA A 316 -32.35 -28.55 -17.86
N ALA A 317 -32.66 -28.16 -19.09
CA ALA A 317 -33.76 -28.74 -19.88
C ALA A 317 -33.23 -29.89 -20.76
N PHE A 318 -33.50 -31.14 -20.37
CA PHE A 318 -33.29 -32.32 -21.19
C PHE A 318 -34.44 -32.49 -22.20
N HIS A 319 -34.14 -32.45 -23.49
CA HIS A 319 -35.11 -32.63 -24.58
C HIS A 319 -35.40 -34.12 -24.78
N ARG A 320 -36.62 -34.56 -24.43
CA ARG A 320 -37.08 -35.95 -24.63
C ARG A 320 -37.58 -36.12 -26.07
N GLY A 321 -36.84 -36.89 -26.88
CA GLY A 321 -37.23 -37.28 -28.25
C GLY A 321 -38.30 -38.37 -28.22
N ARG A 322 -39.42 -38.13 -28.92
CA ARG A 322 -40.50 -39.10 -29.16
C ARG A 322 -40.06 -40.17 -30.17
N ARG A 323 -40.13 -41.45 -29.81
CA ARG A 323 -40.27 -42.56 -30.77
C ARG A 323 -41.63 -43.24 -30.57
N ARG A 324 -42.24 -43.62 -31.70
CA ARG A 324 -43.60 -44.16 -31.87
C ARG A 324 -43.77 -45.57 -31.26
N PRO A 325 -45.02 -46.01 -30.97
CA PRO A 325 -45.32 -47.36 -30.52
C PRO A 325 -45.50 -48.33 -31.71
N GLN A 326 -45.07 -49.57 -31.54
CA GLN A 326 -45.47 -50.71 -32.37
C GLN A 326 -45.97 -51.82 -31.44
N ALA A 327 -47.10 -52.40 -31.82
CA ALA A 327 -47.98 -53.23 -31.00
C ALA A 327 -47.51 -54.69 -30.83
N ASP A 328 -48.05 -55.30 -29.77
CA ASP A 328 -47.90 -56.68 -29.29
C ASP A 328 -48.43 -57.78 -30.22
N ALA A 329 -47.86 -58.99 -30.09
CA ALA A 329 -48.55 -60.29 -29.94
C ALA A 329 -47.49 -61.39 -29.62
N ARG A 330 -47.33 -61.83 -28.35
CA ARG A 330 -47.88 -63.07 -27.69
C ARG A 330 -47.43 -64.41 -28.30
N PRO A 331 -47.48 -65.50 -27.52
CA PRO A 331 -46.99 -65.74 -26.15
C PRO A 331 -45.70 -66.57 -26.14
#